data_AF-A0A9J9QG35-F1
#
_entry.id   AF-A0A9J9QG35-F1
#
_cell.length_a   1.000
_cell.length_b   1.000
_cell.length_c   1.000
_cell.angle_alpha   90.00
_cell.angle_beta   90.00
_cell.angle_gamma   90.00
#
_symmetry.space_group_name_H-M   'P 1'
#
loop_
_entity.id
_entity.type
_entity.pdbx_description
1 polymer ?
#
loop_
_entity_poly.entity_id
_entity_poly.type
_entity_poly.pdbx_seq_one_letter_code
_entity_poly.pdbx_strand_id
1 'polypeptide(L)'
;MHTFVRTSCAAAVAATALLLSACGGGNDDDPTPSDQLGVLTVTGSTVDGLNGVYGDGNINLTDVDKKNPIGSYPEVCTFRFDGANRVGGSGQAFGDIRYRPDATSVYEAFFTFMDREFRADDGWSDVAVVRDTDRIRLVNKTLTATDGSGARVTVSGVIPMRPNRPSGC
;
A
#
# COMPACT_ATOMS: atom_id res chain seq x y z
N MET A 1 1.09 -53.70 -36.14
CA MET A 1 2.52 -53.71 -35.75
C MET A 1 3.31 -52.96 -36.81
N HIS A 2 4.32 -52.20 -36.38
CA HIS A 2 5.30 -51.41 -37.14
C HIS A 2 4.97 -49.94 -37.48
N THR A 3 5.38 -49.13 -36.51
CA THR A 3 5.89 -47.75 -36.51
C THR A 3 6.91 -47.44 -37.62
N PHE A 4 7.06 -46.13 -37.93
CA PHE A 4 8.27 -45.33 -38.29
C PHE A 4 7.99 -44.43 -39.53
N VAL A 5 8.42 -43.16 -39.68
CA VAL A 5 8.89 -42.04 -38.84
C VAL A 5 9.42 -40.97 -39.84
N ARG A 6 9.14 -39.68 -39.59
CA ARG A 6 9.92 -38.46 -40.00
C ARG A 6 10.04 -38.16 -41.53
N THR A 7 10.18 -36.93 -42.06
CA THR A 7 10.59 -35.62 -41.53
C THR A 7 10.29 -34.51 -42.56
N SER A 8 10.06 -33.29 -42.05
CA SER A 8 10.48 -31.97 -42.56
C SER A 8 9.99 -31.38 -43.90
N CYS A 9 9.26 -30.27 -43.79
CA CYS A 9 9.59 -28.94 -44.36
C CYS A 9 8.69 -27.90 -43.66
N ALA A 10 9.18 -27.18 -42.65
CA ALA A 10 9.83 -25.87 -42.77
C ALA A 10 8.88 -24.69 -43.09
N ALA A 11 8.72 -23.84 -42.05
CA ALA A 11 8.47 -22.40 -42.04
C ALA A 11 7.13 -21.80 -42.53
N ALA A 12 6.38 -21.22 -41.59
CA ALA A 12 6.05 -19.78 -41.64
C ALA A 12 5.58 -19.28 -40.27
N VAL A 13 6.30 -18.29 -39.76
CA VAL A 13 6.09 -17.55 -38.52
C VAL A 13 5.01 -16.49 -38.76
N ALA A 14 4.03 -16.37 -37.87
CA ALA A 14 3.31 -15.12 -37.64
C ALA A 14 2.67 -15.15 -36.23
N ALA A 15 3.51 -14.93 -35.23
CA ALA A 15 3.06 -14.60 -33.89
C ALA A 15 2.60 -13.12 -33.89
N THR A 16 1.29 -12.88 -33.98
CA THR A 16 0.73 -11.57 -33.61
C THR A 16 0.49 -11.57 -32.11
N ALA A 17 1.57 -11.45 -31.35
CA ALA A 17 1.48 -11.00 -29.97
C ALA A 17 1.11 -9.53 -30.01
N LEU A 18 -0.17 -9.24 -29.82
CA LEU A 18 -0.64 -7.89 -29.55
C LEU A 18 0.14 -7.37 -28.35
N LEU A 19 0.94 -6.35 -28.61
CA LEU A 19 1.64 -5.54 -27.63
C LEU A 19 0.60 -4.93 -26.68
N LEU A 20 0.30 -5.62 -25.58
CA LEU A 20 0.01 -4.92 -24.33
C LEU A 20 1.34 -4.30 -23.88
N SER A 21 1.71 -3.17 -24.49
CA SER A 21 2.55 -2.21 -23.79
C SER A 21 1.68 -1.65 -22.66
N ALA A 22 1.58 -2.40 -21.57
CA ALA A 22 1.29 -1.84 -20.28
C ALA A 22 2.42 -0.82 -20.04
N CYS A 23 2.12 0.45 -20.29
CA CYS A 23 2.90 1.56 -19.80
C CYS A 23 2.68 1.61 -18.28
N GLY A 24 3.23 0.64 -17.57
CA GLY A 24 3.37 0.65 -16.14
C GLY A 24 4.66 1.37 -15.83
N GLY A 25 4.63 2.69 -15.78
CA GLY A 25 5.61 3.46 -15.03
C GLY A 25 5.44 3.07 -13.56
N GLY A 26 6.17 2.05 -13.14
CA GLY A 26 6.36 1.71 -11.74
C GLY A 26 7.42 2.64 -11.20
N ASN A 27 7.08 3.37 -10.14
CA ASN A 27 8.10 3.94 -9.28
C ASN A 27 8.90 2.77 -8.69
N ASP A 28 10.23 2.89 -8.66
CA ASP A 28 11.16 1.94 -8.06
C ASP A 28 10.57 1.38 -6.75
N ASP A 29 10.40 0.05 -6.69
CA ASP A 29 9.40 -0.66 -5.88
C ASP A 29 9.52 -0.49 -4.35
N ASP A 30 10.60 0.12 -3.87
CA ASP A 30 10.89 0.26 -2.45
C ASP A 30 10.77 1.72 -1.98
N PRO A 31 10.10 1.95 -0.83
CA PRO A 31 10.10 3.27 -0.20
C PRO A 31 11.52 3.78 0.04
N THR A 32 11.76 5.05 -0.28
CA THR A 32 13.06 5.69 -0.04
C THR A 32 12.96 6.71 1.09
N PRO A 33 14.06 7.02 1.81
CA PRO A 33 14.03 8.00 2.88
C PRO A 33 13.38 9.32 2.48
N SER A 34 12.54 9.84 3.37
CA SER A 34 11.97 11.18 3.26
C SER A 34 12.54 12.10 4.34
N ASP A 35 12.22 13.38 4.23
CA ASP A 35 12.41 14.40 5.28
C ASP A 35 11.12 14.64 6.10
N GLN A 36 10.08 13.86 5.83
CA GLN A 36 8.76 14.03 6.43
C GLN A 36 8.58 13.12 7.64
N LEU A 37 8.03 13.70 8.71
CA LEU A 37 7.70 12.97 9.92
C LEU A 37 6.35 12.27 9.78
N GLY A 38 6.33 10.97 10.09
CA GLY A 38 5.13 10.16 10.23
C GLY A 38 5.08 9.54 11.62
N VAL A 39 3.89 9.41 12.18
CA VAL A 39 3.70 8.76 13.47
C VAL A 39 2.37 8.03 13.52
N LEU A 40 2.40 6.80 14.04
CA LEU A 40 1.25 5.96 14.30
C LEU A 40 1.29 5.54 15.77
N THR A 41 0.18 5.73 16.47
CA THR A 41 -0.02 5.24 17.82
C THR A 41 -1.01 4.09 17.76
N VAL A 42 -0.57 2.93 18.23
CA VAL A 42 -1.38 1.73 18.37
C VAL A 42 -1.80 1.59 19.82
N THR A 43 -3.12 1.50 20.03
CA THR A 43 -3.74 1.23 21.33
C THR A 43 -4.75 0.10 21.20
N GLY A 44 -5.24 -0.40 22.33
CA GLY A 44 -6.32 -1.40 22.36
C GLY A 44 -6.01 -2.70 21.61
N SER A 45 -4.72 -3.01 21.37
CA SER A 45 -4.32 -4.23 20.68
C SER A 45 -4.76 -5.46 21.46
N THR A 46 -5.38 -6.41 20.76
CA THR A 46 -5.65 -7.76 21.30
C THR A 46 -4.45 -8.69 21.16
N VAL A 47 -3.37 -8.24 20.53
CA VAL A 47 -2.10 -8.96 20.39
C VAL A 47 -1.07 -8.31 21.30
N ASP A 48 -0.45 -9.13 22.15
CA ASP A 48 0.58 -8.66 23.06
C ASP A 48 1.74 -8.00 22.30
N GLY A 49 2.23 -6.91 22.88
CA GLY A 49 3.39 -6.20 22.35
C GLY A 49 3.11 -5.23 21.20
N LEU A 50 1.95 -5.20 20.54
CA LEU A 50 1.71 -4.23 19.45
C LEU A 50 1.40 -2.80 19.92
N ASN A 51 0.90 -2.63 21.15
CA ASN A 51 0.62 -1.29 21.68
C ASN A 51 1.90 -0.44 21.76
N GLY A 52 1.83 0.80 21.30
CA GLY A 52 2.97 1.71 21.31
C GLY A 52 2.91 2.80 20.24
N VAL A 53 3.98 3.58 20.19
CA VAL A 53 4.19 4.63 19.17
C VAL A 53 5.19 4.12 18.14
N TYR A 54 4.87 4.29 16.87
CA TYR A 54 5.67 3.92 15.70
C TYR A 54 5.93 5.19 14.89
N GLY A 55 7.19 5.51 14.62
CA GLY A 55 7.64 6.78 14.05
C GLY A 55 8.51 7.54 15.03
N ASP A 56 9.79 7.18 15.09
CA ASP A 56 10.84 7.84 15.88
C ASP A 56 11.71 8.80 15.04
N GLY A 57 11.29 9.08 13.82
CA GLY A 57 12.02 9.91 12.87
C GLY A 57 11.28 10.04 11.53
N ASN A 58 12.04 10.20 10.47
CA ASN A 58 11.47 10.28 9.12
C ASN A 58 10.99 8.91 8.67
N ILE A 59 9.89 8.88 7.91
CA ILE A 59 9.42 7.65 7.29
C ILE A 59 9.93 7.54 5.85
N ASN A 60 10.15 6.33 5.36
CA ASN A 60 10.48 6.13 3.96
C ASN A 60 9.18 6.09 3.15
N LEU A 61 9.19 6.67 1.95
CA LEU A 61 8.03 6.83 1.09
C LEU A 61 8.37 6.48 -0.35
N THR A 62 7.46 5.80 -1.04
CA THR A 62 7.42 5.81 -2.52
C THR A 62 6.85 7.14 -3.01
N ASP A 63 6.99 7.40 -4.30
CA ASP A 63 6.15 8.41 -4.97
C ASP A 63 4.67 7.99 -4.92
N VAL A 64 3.79 8.98 -5.11
CA VAL A 64 2.36 8.73 -5.26
C VAL A 64 2.07 8.43 -6.72
N ASP A 65 1.67 7.20 -7.00
CA ASP A 65 1.35 6.75 -8.34
C ASP A 65 -0.16 6.78 -8.59
N LYS A 66 -0.57 7.28 -9.75
CA LYS A 66 -1.96 7.14 -10.21
C LYS A 66 -2.10 5.85 -11.01
N LYS A 67 -2.92 4.93 -10.53
CA LYS A 67 -3.25 3.66 -11.20
C LYS A 67 -4.69 3.71 -11.67
N ASN A 68 -4.92 3.36 -12.94
CA ASN A 68 -6.24 3.23 -13.56
C ASN A 68 -6.44 1.78 -14.01
N PRO A 69 -6.92 0.89 -13.12
CA PRO A 69 -7.03 -0.54 -13.44
C PRO A 69 -8.17 -0.82 -14.42
N ILE A 70 -8.02 -1.90 -15.18
CA ILE A 70 -9.10 -2.41 -16.03
C ILE A 70 -10.07 -3.19 -15.16
N GLY A 71 -11.36 -2.85 -15.19
CA GLY A 71 -12.42 -3.58 -14.50
C GLY A 71 -13.31 -2.67 -13.63
N SER A 72 -13.87 -3.24 -12.56
CA SER A 72 -14.72 -2.51 -11.61
C SER A 72 -13.95 -1.79 -10.51
N TYR A 73 -12.63 -2.00 -10.42
CA TYR A 73 -11.79 -1.31 -9.45
C TYR A 73 -11.58 0.14 -9.89
N PRO A 74 -11.80 1.14 -9.02
CA PRO A 74 -11.72 2.55 -9.41
C PRO A 74 -10.28 2.99 -9.69
N GLU A 75 -10.11 4.12 -10.38
CA GLU A 75 -8.83 4.83 -10.41
C GLU A 75 -8.43 5.24 -8.98
N VAL A 76 -7.18 4.95 -8.61
CA VAL A 76 -6.62 5.26 -7.28
C VAL A 76 -5.24 5.89 -7.39
N CYS A 77 -4.93 6.74 -6.43
CA CYS A 77 -3.60 7.18 -6.06
C CYS A 77 -3.06 6.21 -5.01
N THR A 78 -1.88 5.65 -5.23
CA THR A 78 -1.27 4.64 -4.37
C THR A 78 0.12 5.09 -3.92
N PHE A 79 0.45 4.84 -2.66
CA PHE A 79 1.81 4.99 -2.16
C PHE A 79 2.05 4.02 -1.01
N ARG A 80 3.32 3.71 -0.78
CA ARG A 80 3.77 2.85 0.32
C ARG A 80 4.64 3.64 1.29
N PHE A 81 4.58 3.25 2.55
CA PHE A 81 5.45 3.76 3.58
C PHE A 81 6.10 2.63 4.37
N ASP A 82 7.32 2.86 4.86
CA ASP A 82 7.97 2.02 5.85
C ASP A 82 8.89 2.84 6.78
N GLY A 83 9.69 2.17 7.60
CA GLY A 83 10.67 2.84 8.46
C GLY A 83 10.06 3.56 9.67
N ALA A 84 8.77 3.35 9.95
CA ALA A 84 8.15 3.84 11.18
C ALA A 84 8.55 2.94 12.36
N ASN A 85 9.77 3.12 12.87
CA ASN A 85 10.28 2.28 13.96
C ASN A 85 9.52 2.53 15.25
N ARG A 86 9.41 1.48 16.06
CA ARG A 86 8.78 1.56 17.36
C ARG A 86 9.65 2.36 18.33
N VAL A 87 9.05 3.34 18.99
CA VAL A 87 9.70 4.11 20.05
C VAL A 87 9.93 3.23 21.27
N GLY A 88 11.16 3.20 21.78
CA GLY A 88 11.51 2.50 23.02
C GLY A 88 11.44 0.98 22.93
N GLY A 89 11.45 0.41 21.73
CA GLY A 89 11.41 -1.04 21.52
C GLY A 89 11.91 -1.44 20.13
N SER A 90 11.76 -2.72 19.80
CA SER A 90 12.03 -3.25 18.47
C SER A 90 10.76 -3.36 17.64
N GLY A 91 10.92 -3.40 16.32
CA GLY A 91 9.84 -3.54 15.35
C GLY A 91 9.55 -2.24 14.61
N GLN A 92 8.87 -2.37 13.48
CA GLN A 92 8.48 -1.25 12.65
C GLN A 92 7.03 -1.39 12.21
N ALA A 93 6.47 -0.27 11.75
CA ALA A 93 5.25 -0.23 10.97
C ALA A 93 5.56 0.11 9.51
N PHE A 94 4.79 -0.48 8.61
CA PHE A 94 4.81 -0.17 7.18
C PHE A 94 3.42 -0.43 6.58
N GLY A 95 3.18 0.04 5.37
CA GLY A 95 1.86 -0.14 4.75
C GLY A 95 1.75 0.35 3.33
N ASP A 96 0.59 0.05 2.75
CA ASP A 96 0.13 0.47 1.43
C ASP A 96 -1.16 1.26 1.60
N ILE A 97 -1.24 2.41 0.95
CA ILE A 97 -2.40 3.30 1.04
C ILE A 97 -2.87 3.68 -0.34
N ARG A 98 -4.18 3.54 -0.54
CA ARG A 98 -4.88 3.85 -1.79
C ARG A 98 -6.02 4.80 -1.50
N TYR A 99 -6.07 5.90 -2.24
CA TYR A 99 -7.16 6.85 -2.17
C TYR A 99 -7.59 7.27 -3.56
N ARG A 100 -8.86 7.67 -3.73
CA ARG A 100 -9.28 8.13 -5.06
C ARG A 100 -8.85 9.58 -5.29
N PRO A 101 -8.49 9.95 -6.54
CA PRO A 101 -8.13 11.32 -6.87
C PRO A 101 -9.21 12.36 -6.52
N ASP A 102 -10.47 11.97 -6.55
CA ASP A 102 -11.63 12.83 -6.28
C ASP A 102 -12.14 12.76 -4.83
N ALA A 103 -11.54 11.92 -3.98
CA ALA A 103 -12.02 11.68 -2.61
C ALA A 103 -11.13 12.34 -1.55
N THR A 104 -11.75 12.76 -0.46
CA THR A 104 -11.07 13.30 0.74
C THR A 104 -10.82 12.22 1.80
N SER A 105 -11.19 10.97 1.53
CA SER A 105 -10.96 9.82 2.40
C SER A 105 -10.15 8.75 1.70
N VAL A 106 -9.51 7.89 2.49
CA VAL A 106 -8.85 6.68 1.99
C VAL A 106 -9.89 5.75 1.39
N TYR A 107 -9.51 5.06 0.31
CA TYR A 107 -10.34 4.03 -0.33
C TYR A 107 -10.03 2.66 0.25
N GLU A 108 -8.74 2.34 0.36
CA GLU A 108 -8.23 1.07 0.85
C GLU A 108 -6.83 1.29 1.44
N ALA A 109 -6.51 0.61 2.53
CA ALA A 109 -5.16 0.61 3.06
C ALA A 109 -4.88 -0.68 3.83
N PHE A 110 -3.59 -1.01 3.95
CA PHE A 110 -3.08 -2.13 4.70
C PHE A 110 -1.93 -1.66 5.57
N PHE A 111 -1.97 -2.04 6.85
CA PHE A 111 -0.99 -1.64 7.85
C PHE A 111 -0.39 -2.88 8.47
N THR A 112 0.94 -2.98 8.44
CA THR A 112 1.67 -4.05 9.09
C THR A 112 2.38 -3.53 10.32
N PHE A 113 2.19 -4.19 11.45
CA PHE A 113 2.89 -3.93 12.71
C PHE A 113 3.55 -5.22 13.18
N MET A 114 4.88 -5.21 13.37
CA MET A 114 5.64 -6.39 13.81
C MET A 114 5.23 -7.68 13.06
N ASP A 115 5.25 -7.61 11.73
CA ASP A 115 4.96 -8.70 10.77
C ASP A 115 3.51 -9.18 10.70
N ARG A 116 2.56 -8.48 11.34
CA ARG A 116 1.13 -8.76 11.20
C ARG A 116 0.42 -7.64 10.47
N GLU A 117 -0.26 -8.00 9.38
CA GLU A 117 -1.04 -7.09 8.55
C GLU A 117 -2.47 -6.94 9.06
N PHE A 118 -2.96 -5.71 9.00
CA PHE A 118 -4.30 -5.31 9.41
C PHE A 118 -4.95 -4.42 8.35
N ARG A 119 -6.28 -4.51 8.26
CA ARG A 119 -7.12 -3.64 7.44
C ARG A 119 -8.40 -3.24 8.18
N ALA A 120 -9.09 -2.23 7.70
CA ALA A 120 -10.41 -1.88 8.20
C ALA A 120 -11.50 -2.78 7.60
N ASP A 121 -12.37 -3.35 8.43
CA ASP A 121 -13.55 -4.12 7.98
C ASP A 121 -14.77 -3.24 7.69
N ASP A 122 -14.85 -2.09 8.34
CA ASP A 122 -15.92 -1.10 8.23
C ASP A 122 -15.66 -0.04 7.13
N GLY A 123 -14.63 -0.24 6.31
CA GLY A 123 -14.20 0.70 5.26
C GLY A 123 -13.25 1.78 5.78
N TRP A 124 -12.99 2.82 4.97
CA TRP A 124 -11.94 3.83 5.23
C TRP A 124 -12.45 5.29 5.21
N SER A 125 -13.77 5.48 5.28
CA SER A 125 -14.42 6.80 5.12
C SER A 125 -14.07 7.81 6.21
N ASP A 126 -13.63 7.35 7.38
CA ASP A 126 -13.21 8.15 8.53
C ASP A 126 -11.70 8.48 8.53
N VAL A 127 -10.93 7.91 7.60
CA VAL A 127 -9.51 8.21 7.42
C VAL A 127 -9.34 9.26 6.34
N ALA A 128 -8.80 10.43 6.72
CA ALA A 128 -8.73 11.59 5.85
C ALA A 128 -7.47 11.61 4.98
N VAL A 129 -7.65 12.00 3.73
CA VAL A 129 -6.58 12.39 2.80
C VAL A 129 -6.49 13.91 2.82
N VAL A 130 -5.47 14.44 3.48
CA VAL A 130 -5.27 15.87 3.68
C VAL A 130 -4.21 16.36 2.70
N ARG A 131 -4.66 16.77 1.52
CA ARG A 131 -3.80 17.19 0.40
C ARG A 131 -3.01 18.47 0.67
N ASP A 132 -3.60 19.45 1.33
CA ASP A 132 -2.96 20.74 1.62
C ASP A 132 -1.67 20.63 2.47
N THR A 133 -1.51 19.50 3.16
CA THR A 133 -0.35 19.24 4.04
C THR A 133 0.25 17.86 3.80
N ASP A 134 -0.03 17.31 2.61
CA ASP A 134 0.48 16.04 2.09
C ASP A 134 0.50 14.91 3.14
N ARG A 135 -0.66 14.62 3.74
CA ARG A 135 -0.76 13.56 4.76
C ARG A 135 -2.05 12.78 4.75
N ILE A 136 -1.97 11.53 5.20
CA ILE A 136 -3.09 10.71 5.61
C ILE A 136 -3.26 10.86 7.12
N ARG A 137 -4.50 11.04 7.61
CA ARG A 137 -4.79 11.20 9.04
C ARG A 137 -5.81 10.17 9.51
N LEU A 138 -5.42 9.40 10.53
CA LEU A 138 -6.24 8.39 11.19
C LEU A 138 -6.57 8.86 12.61
N VAL A 139 -7.80 8.66 13.05
CA VAL A 139 -8.22 8.96 14.44
C VAL A 139 -9.02 7.79 14.97
N ASN A 140 -8.43 7.06 15.92
CA ASN A 140 -9.02 5.89 16.58
C ASN A 140 -9.57 4.84 15.60
N LYS A 141 -8.90 4.66 14.46
CA LYS A 141 -9.33 3.71 13.43
C LYS A 141 -9.11 2.29 13.93
N THR A 142 -10.15 1.48 13.95
CA THR A 142 -10.01 0.06 14.31
C THR A 142 -9.64 -0.75 13.07
N LEU A 143 -8.57 -1.54 13.18
CA LEU A 143 -8.13 -2.46 12.14
C LEU A 143 -8.18 -3.89 12.65
N THR A 144 -8.53 -4.82 11.77
CA THR A 144 -8.60 -6.27 12.01
C THR A 144 -7.50 -6.96 11.22
N ALA A 145 -6.87 -7.98 11.81
CA ALA A 145 -5.83 -8.76 11.16
C ALA A 145 -6.36 -9.48 9.91
N THR A 146 -5.57 -9.48 8.84
CA THR A 146 -5.96 -10.09 7.55
C THR A 146 -5.79 -11.62 7.52
N ASP A 147 -5.11 -12.18 8.52
CA ASP A 147 -4.85 -13.62 8.69
C ASP A 147 -6.07 -14.44 9.20
N GLY A 148 -7.20 -13.79 9.46
CA GLY A 148 -8.42 -14.44 9.94
C GLY A 148 -8.44 -14.74 11.45
N SER A 149 -7.42 -14.32 12.21
CA SER A 149 -7.36 -14.53 13.68
C SER A 149 -8.39 -13.72 14.46
N GLY A 150 -9.00 -12.70 13.86
CA GLY A 150 -9.89 -11.75 14.55
C GLY A 150 -9.16 -10.79 15.49
N ALA A 151 -7.82 -10.77 15.46
CA ALA A 151 -7.02 -9.82 16.21
C ALA A 151 -7.30 -8.38 15.76
N ARG A 152 -7.29 -7.44 16.70
CA ARG A 152 -7.64 -6.04 16.44
C ARG A 152 -6.63 -5.08 17.05
N VAL A 153 -6.50 -3.92 16.43
CA VAL A 153 -5.74 -2.76 16.91
C VAL A 153 -6.53 -1.48 16.68
N THR A 154 -6.31 -0.46 17.50
CA THR A 154 -6.82 0.90 17.29
C THR A 154 -5.66 1.82 16.94
N VAL A 155 -5.75 2.53 15.82
CA VAL A 155 -4.67 3.33 15.25
C VAL A 155 -5.06 4.79 15.14
N SER A 156 -4.21 5.66 15.66
CA SER A 156 -4.28 7.11 15.50
C SER A 156 -2.95 7.63 14.98
N GLY A 157 -2.95 8.60 14.07
CA GLY A 157 -1.68 9.13 13.58
C GLY A 157 -1.75 9.88 12.25
N VAL A 158 -0.56 10.20 11.75
CA VAL A 158 -0.34 10.85 10.46
C VAL A 158 0.74 10.13 9.67
N ILE A 159 0.52 10.01 8.37
CA ILE A 159 1.45 9.40 7.42
C ILE A 159 1.66 10.40 6.29
N PRO A 160 2.86 10.97 6.12
CA PRO A 160 3.12 11.89 5.03
C PRO A 160 3.04 11.21 3.66
N MET A 161 2.82 12.03 2.65
CA MET A 161 2.89 11.72 1.22
C MET A 161 4.01 12.56 0.60
N ARG A 162 4.57 12.11 -0.52
CA ARG A 162 5.46 12.96 -1.30
C ARG A 162 4.66 14.09 -1.95
N PRO A 163 5.16 15.35 -1.94
CA PRO A 163 4.41 16.51 -2.43
C PRO A 163 4.25 16.53 -3.95
N ASN A 164 5.24 16.00 -4.68
CA ASN A 164 5.19 15.91 -6.14
C ASN A 164 4.36 14.68 -6.54
N ARG A 165 3.11 14.91 -6.93
CA ARG A 165 2.16 13.82 -7.23
C ARG A 165 1.29 14.14 -8.46
N PRO A 166 0.75 13.11 -9.14
CA PRO A 166 -0.14 13.30 -10.28
C PRO A 166 -1.37 14.14 -9.93
N SER A 167 -1.92 14.88 -10.90
CA SER A 167 -3.12 15.71 -10.66
C SER A 167 -4.28 14.93 -10.04
N GLY A 168 -4.84 15.45 -8.94
CA GLY A 168 -5.93 14.83 -8.18
C GLY A 168 -5.44 13.82 -7.13
N CYS A 169 -4.26 13.25 -7.34
CA CYS A 169 -3.46 12.82 -6.21
C CYS A 169 -3.02 14.07 -5.45
#